data_AF-X1QNM9-F1
#
_entry.id   AF-X1QNM9-F1
#
_cell.length_a   1.000
_cell.length_b   1.000
_cell.length_c   1.000
_cell.angle_alpha   90.00
_cell.angle_beta   90.00
_cell.angle_gamma   90.00
#
_symmetry.space_group_name_H-M   'P 1'
#
loop_
_entity.id
_entity.type
_entity.pdbx_description
1 polymer ?
#
loop_
_entity_poly.entity_id
_entity_poly.type
_entity_poly.pdbx_seq_one_letter_code
_entity_poly.pdbx_strand_id
1 'polypeptide(L)'
;MARKVLSILKEGKKPSVVYFAGGDPEVIKEYRSIPGLSLEDTAHKAVAIAKGISIEDFTGFTVTGIDKIIQEETKKLNEKQRYIRGFYTGGTLCDEAMIILSALVGDIYSNIPLKPEGK
;
A
#
# COMPACT_ATOMS: atom_id res chain seq x y z
N MET A 1 10.60 -16.98 1.04
CA MET A 1 10.12 -16.83 -0.35
C MET A 1 10.57 -15.49 -0.97
N ALA A 2 10.30 -14.35 -0.33
CA ALA A 2 10.66 -13.01 -0.81
C ALA A 2 12.13 -12.87 -1.28
N ARG A 3 13.11 -13.31 -0.48
CA ARG A 3 14.54 -13.23 -0.85
C ARG A 3 14.91 -14.01 -2.11
N LYS A 4 14.26 -15.16 -2.36
CA LYS A 4 14.52 -15.95 -3.58
C LYS A 4 14.07 -15.21 -4.83
N VAL A 5 12.91 -14.56 -4.77
CA VAL A 5 12.39 -13.72 -5.86
C VAL A 5 13.33 -12.53 -6.10
N LEU A 6 13.73 -11.84 -5.03
CA LEU A 6 14.65 -10.70 -5.13
C LEU A 6 16.03 -11.09 -5.71
N SER A 7 16.57 -12.25 -5.35
CA SER A 7 17.82 -12.76 -5.96
C SER A 7 17.69 -12.93 -7.47
N ILE A 8 16.58 -13.53 -7.94
CA ILE A 8 16.32 -13.72 -9.37
C ILE A 8 16.20 -12.37 -10.09
N LEU A 9 15.51 -11.40 -9.48
CA LEU A 9 15.37 -10.05 -10.04
C LEU A 9 16.74 -9.35 -10.15
N LYS A 10 17.60 -9.51 -9.15
CA LYS A 10 18.96 -8.94 -9.11
C LYS A 10 19.88 -9.50 -10.20
N GLU A 11 19.73 -10.77 -10.55
CA GLU A 11 20.45 -11.42 -11.67
C GLU A 11 19.94 -10.95 -13.04
N GLY A 12 18.69 -10.46 -13.08
CA GLY A 12 18.08 -9.89 -14.27
C GLY A 12 18.72 -8.56 -14.71
N LYS A 13 18.49 -8.20 -15.98
CA LYS A 13 18.96 -6.93 -16.58
C LYS A 13 17.87 -5.86 -16.68
N LYS A 14 16.61 -6.22 -16.43
CA LYS A 14 15.47 -5.31 -16.51
C LYS A 14 15.26 -4.65 -15.15
N PRO A 15 14.91 -3.35 -15.11
CA PRO A 15 14.47 -2.71 -13.87
C PRO A 15 13.23 -3.42 -13.33
N SER A 16 13.15 -3.54 -12.00
CA SER A 16 12.05 -4.18 -11.29
C SER A 16 11.50 -3.25 -10.22
N VAL A 17 10.17 -3.18 -10.11
CA VAL A 17 9.46 -2.58 -8.98
C VAL A 17 8.83 -3.71 -8.19
N VAL A 18 9.00 -3.69 -6.87
CA VAL A 18 8.53 -4.77 -5.99
C VAL A 18 7.76 -4.16 -4.83
N TYR A 19 6.62 -4.76 -4.53
CA TYR A 19 5.87 -4.49 -3.33
C TYR A 19 5.55 -5.79 -2.62
N PHE A 20 6.00 -5.87 -1.37
CA PHE A 20 5.62 -6.92 -0.45
C PHE A 20 4.75 -6.27 0.62
N ALA A 21 3.47 -6.68 0.71
CA ALA A 21 2.54 -6.14 1.68
C ALA A 21 3.11 -6.29 3.10
N GLY A 22 3.30 -5.16 3.79
CA GLY A 22 3.88 -5.09 5.14
C GLY A 22 5.37 -5.45 5.20
N GLY A 23 6.03 -5.63 4.06
CA GLY A 23 7.46 -5.90 3.97
C GLY A 23 8.29 -4.63 4.08
N ASP A 24 9.54 -4.79 4.51
CA ASP A 24 10.51 -3.70 4.62
C ASP A 24 11.02 -3.26 3.23
N PRO A 25 10.80 -1.99 2.81
CA PRO A 25 11.31 -1.44 1.56
C PRO A 25 12.84 -1.50 1.42
N GLU A 26 13.58 -1.44 2.53
CA GLU A 26 15.05 -1.43 2.49
C GLU A 26 15.60 -2.77 1.99
N VAL A 27 14.97 -3.88 2.36
CA VAL A 27 15.32 -5.21 1.84
C VAL A 27 15.17 -5.26 0.32
N ILE A 28 14.23 -4.53 -0.27
CA ILE A 28 14.04 -4.50 -1.73
C ILE A 28 15.19 -3.73 -2.40
N LYS A 29 15.60 -2.60 -1.80
CA LYS A 29 16.71 -1.75 -2.28
C LYS A 29 18.05 -2.49 -2.27
N GLU A 30 18.33 -3.31 -1.24
CA GLU A 30 19.53 -4.16 -1.15
C GLU A 30 19.71 -5.09 -2.37
N TYR A 31 18.60 -5.45 -3.00
CA TYR A 31 18.57 -6.31 -4.19
C TYR A 31 18.47 -5.54 -5.51
N ARG A 32 18.73 -4.21 -5.50
CA ARG A 32 18.69 -3.32 -6.67
C ARG A 32 17.31 -3.24 -7.35
N SER A 33 16.25 -3.61 -6.63
CA SER A 33 14.87 -3.40 -7.06
C SER A 33 14.35 -2.09 -6.47
N ILE A 34 13.36 -1.51 -7.12
CA ILE A 34 12.69 -0.29 -6.67
C ILE A 34 11.54 -0.71 -5.74
N PRO A 35 11.48 -0.22 -4.49
CA PRO A 35 10.38 -0.52 -3.61
C PRO A 35 9.13 0.26 -3.98
N GLY A 36 7.98 -0.41 -3.98
CA GLY A 36 6.66 0.22 -3.90
C GLY A 36 6.20 0.35 -2.44
N LEU A 37 5.47 1.42 -2.14
CA LEU A 37 4.88 1.72 -0.83
C LEU A 37 3.44 1.19 -0.71
N SER A 38 2.74 1.11 -1.84
CA SER A 38 1.40 0.54 -1.99
C SER A 38 1.26 -0.10 -3.38
N LEU A 39 0.17 -0.82 -3.62
CA LEU A 39 -0.18 -1.35 -4.94
C LEU A 39 -0.23 -0.24 -6.00
N GLU A 40 -0.86 0.90 -5.67
CA GLU A 40 -0.97 2.05 -6.58
C GLU A 40 0.39 2.68 -6.86
N ASP A 41 1.18 2.94 -5.83
CA ASP A 41 2.55 3.45 -5.98
C ASP A 41 3.44 2.53 -6.83
N THR A 42 3.33 1.22 -6.61
CA THR A 42 4.06 0.21 -7.39
C THR A 42 3.70 0.30 -8.87
N ALA A 43 2.41 0.45 -9.18
CA ALA A 43 1.93 0.60 -10.54
C ALA A 43 2.44 1.91 -11.18
N HIS A 44 2.38 3.02 -10.45
CA HIS A 44 2.91 4.31 -10.91
C HIS A 44 4.39 4.23 -11.26
N LYS A 45 5.21 3.65 -10.38
CA LYS A 45 6.65 3.46 -10.61
C LYS A 45 6.94 2.53 -11.78
N ALA A 46 6.18 1.44 -11.92
CA ALA A 46 6.33 0.52 -13.04
C ALA A 46 6.02 1.21 -14.38
N VAL A 47 4.98 2.04 -14.43
CA VAL A 47 4.64 2.85 -15.61
C VAL A 47 5.69 3.92 -15.87
N ALA A 48 6.21 4.57 -14.82
CA ALA A 48 7.26 5.58 -14.95
C ALA A 48 8.51 5.00 -15.63
N ILE A 49 8.94 3.81 -15.21
CA ILE A 49 10.03 3.05 -15.84
C ILE A 49 9.73 2.76 -17.31
N ALA A 50 8.54 2.23 -17.60
CA ALA A 50 8.16 1.87 -18.96
C ALA A 50 8.13 3.08 -19.91
N LYS A 51 7.80 4.27 -19.39
CA LYS A 51 7.77 5.54 -20.14
C LYS A 51 9.10 6.29 -20.13
N GLY A 52 10.08 5.87 -19.34
CA GLY A 52 11.36 6.58 -19.19
C GLY A 52 11.24 7.95 -18.52
N ILE A 53 10.26 8.12 -17.62
CA ILE A 53 10.06 9.37 -16.84
C ILE A 53 10.61 9.20 -15.41
N SER A 54 10.61 10.30 -14.62
CA SER A 54 11.05 10.25 -13.23
C SER A 54 10.22 9.25 -12.41
N ILE A 55 10.93 8.50 -11.59
CA ILE A 55 10.32 7.56 -10.64
C ILE A 55 10.15 8.32 -9.34
N GLU A 56 8.90 8.44 -8.90
CA GLU A 56 8.52 9.19 -7.70
C GLU A 56 7.57 8.33 -6.86
N ASP A 57 7.62 8.53 -5.54
CA ASP A 57 6.67 7.91 -4.63
C ASP A 57 5.29 8.55 -4.80
N PHE A 58 4.27 7.72 -5.03
CA PHE A 58 2.90 8.16 -5.12
C PHE A 58 2.16 7.85 -3.81
N THR A 59 1.93 8.88 -3.01
CA THR A 59 1.13 8.81 -1.77
C THR A 59 -0.16 9.62 -1.87
N GLY A 60 -0.49 10.08 -3.07
CA GLY A 60 -1.64 10.94 -3.34
C GLY A 60 -2.90 10.15 -3.70
N PHE A 61 -3.86 10.86 -4.29
CA PHE A 61 -5.07 10.27 -4.84
C PHE A 61 -5.17 10.60 -6.33
N THR A 62 -5.52 9.61 -7.14
CA THR A 62 -5.84 9.80 -8.57
C THR A 62 -7.21 10.45 -8.77
N VAL A 63 -8.07 10.43 -7.74
CA VAL A 63 -9.41 11.03 -7.76
C VAL A 63 -9.33 12.55 -7.65
N THR A 64 -9.86 13.24 -8.65
CA THR A 64 -10.01 14.71 -8.63
C THR A 64 -11.06 15.14 -7.61
N GLY A 65 -10.79 16.24 -6.87
CA GLY A 65 -11.75 16.78 -5.90
C GLY A 65 -11.83 16.01 -4.58
N ILE A 66 -10.78 15.28 -4.22
CA ILE A 66 -10.74 14.47 -3.00
C ILE A 66 -11.08 15.27 -1.74
N ASP A 67 -10.58 16.51 -1.60
CA ASP A 67 -10.86 17.37 -0.45
C ASP A 67 -12.35 17.67 -0.30
N LYS A 68 -13.05 17.88 -1.43
CA LYS A 68 -14.48 18.12 -1.44
C LYS A 68 -15.25 16.87 -0.98
N ILE A 69 -14.86 15.70 -1.47
CA ILE A 69 -15.45 14.41 -1.06
C ILE A 69 -15.25 14.20 0.43
N ILE A 70 -14.02 14.40 0.94
CA ILE A 70 -13.70 14.28 2.37
C ILE A 70 -14.60 15.22 3.19
N GLN A 71 -14.71 16.49 2.80
CA GLN A 71 -15.56 17.45 3.52
C GLN A 71 -17.04 17.08 3.49
N GLU A 72 -17.56 16.63 2.35
CA GLU A 72 -18.98 16.28 2.21
C GLU A 72 -19.34 15.01 3.00
N GLU A 73 -18.47 14.00 3.02
CA GLU A 73 -18.71 12.77 3.77
C GLU A 73 -18.51 12.94 5.27
N THR A 74 -17.48 13.69 5.70
CA THR A 74 -17.21 13.92 7.13
C THR A 74 -18.30 14.76 7.80
N LYS A 75 -18.95 15.68 7.08
CA LYS A 75 -20.12 16.44 7.58
C LYS A 75 -21.33 15.57 7.95
N LYS A 76 -21.42 14.36 7.38
CA LYS A 76 -22.52 13.41 7.68
C LYS A 76 -22.27 12.63 8.98
N LEU A 77 -21.04 12.68 9.51
CA LEU A 77 -20.67 11.98 10.74
C LEU A 77 -21.09 12.77 11.97
N ASN A 78 -21.59 12.06 12.98
CA ASN A 78 -21.81 12.64 14.31
C ASN A 78 -20.69 12.26 15.28
N GLU A 79 -20.61 12.98 16.40
CA GLU A 79 -19.57 12.80 17.43
C GLU A 79 -19.53 11.41 18.09
N LYS A 80 -20.60 10.62 17.97
CA LYS A 80 -20.66 9.25 18.51
C LYS A 80 -20.10 8.19 17.55
N GLN A 81 -19.93 8.52 16.27
CA GLN A 81 -19.34 7.62 15.28
C GLN A 81 -17.81 7.65 15.39
N ARG A 82 -17.24 6.61 15.98
CA ARG A 82 -15.81 6.54 16.34
C ARG A 82 -15.05 5.43 15.62
N TYR A 83 -15.75 4.58 14.87
CA TYR A 83 -15.20 3.37 14.28
C TYR A 83 -15.26 3.43 12.76
N ILE A 84 -14.19 2.95 12.12
CA ILE A 84 -14.12 2.69 10.69
C ILE A 84 -14.33 1.19 10.48
N ARG A 85 -15.19 0.82 9.52
CA ARG A 85 -15.40 -0.57 9.12
C ARG A 85 -15.22 -0.69 7.61
N GLY A 86 -14.23 -1.46 7.20
CA GLY A 86 -13.98 -1.76 5.79
C GLY A 86 -14.57 -3.13 5.42
N PHE A 87 -15.40 -3.16 4.37
CA PHE A 87 -15.90 -4.40 3.80
C PHE A 87 -15.20 -4.66 2.48
N TYR A 88 -14.35 -5.68 2.46
CA TYR A 88 -13.53 -6.05 1.32
C TYR A 88 -13.94 -7.42 0.80
N THR A 89 -13.91 -7.57 -0.53
CA THR A 89 -14.15 -8.86 -1.21
C THR A 89 -12.85 -9.57 -1.62
N GLY A 90 -11.69 -8.91 -1.48
CA GLY A 90 -10.38 -9.45 -1.83
C GLY A 90 -9.36 -9.28 -0.70
N GLY A 91 -8.62 -10.36 -0.40
CA GLY A 91 -7.64 -10.41 0.69
C GLY A 91 -6.53 -9.36 0.56
N THR A 92 -5.89 -9.26 -0.60
CA THR A 92 -4.76 -8.33 -0.82
C THR A 92 -5.13 -6.87 -0.56
N LEU A 93 -6.32 -6.43 -1.03
CA LEU A 93 -6.80 -5.07 -0.80
C LEU A 93 -7.13 -4.83 0.67
N CYS A 94 -7.66 -5.86 1.35
CA CYS A 94 -7.92 -5.80 2.78
C CYS A 94 -6.62 -5.70 3.59
N ASP A 95 -5.62 -6.53 3.27
CA ASP A 95 -4.31 -6.53 3.91
C ASP A 95 -3.62 -5.17 3.78
N GLU A 96 -3.55 -4.63 2.56
CA GLU A 96 -2.95 -3.31 2.32
C GLU A 96 -3.70 -2.21 3.06
N ALA A 97 -5.03 -2.21 3.03
CA ALA A 97 -5.82 -1.23 3.75
C ALA A 97 -5.55 -1.28 5.26
N MET A 98 -5.44 -2.49 5.84
CA MET A 98 -5.08 -2.66 7.25
C MET A 98 -3.67 -2.15 7.53
N ILE A 99 -2.69 -2.46 6.67
CA ILE A 99 -1.30 -2.00 6.85
C ILE A 99 -1.25 -0.47 6.87
N ILE A 100 -1.86 0.18 5.88
CA ILE A 100 -1.88 1.64 5.76
C ILE A 100 -2.62 2.26 6.96
N LEU A 101 -3.81 1.76 7.29
CA LEU A 101 -4.63 2.33 8.37
C LEU A 101 -4.01 2.09 9.75
N SER A 102 -3.32 0.97 9.96
CA SER A 102 -2.74 0.64 11.28
C SER A 102 -1.71 1.67 11.75
N ALA A 103 -1.01 2.31 10.80
CA ALA A 103 -0.10 3.42 11.10
C ALA A 103 -0.81 4.68 11.64
N LEU A 104 -2.11 4.84 11.32
CA LEU A 104 -2.92 5.99 11.72
C LEU A 104 -3.78 5.72 12.96
N VAL A 105 -4.39 4.54 13.05
CA VAL A 105 -5.39 4.22 14.09
C VAL A 105 -4.94 3.15 15.08
N GLY A 106 -3.76 2.55 14.89
CA GLY A 106 -3.25 1.47 15.73
C GLY A 106 -3.79 0.09 15.33
N ASP A 107 -4.03 -0.77 16.32
CA ASP A 107 -4.45 -2.15 16.05
C ASP A 107 -5.87 -2.21 15.45
N ILE A 108 -6.06 -3.12 14.48
CA ILE A 108 -7.29 -3.28 13.72
C ILE A 108 -7.84 -4.69 13.94
N TYR A 109 -9.14 -4.76 14.25
CA TYR A 109 -9.89 -6.01 14.33
C TYR A 109 -10.25 -6.53 12.93
N SER A 110 -9.95 -7.80 12.65
CA SER A 110 -10.24 -8.42 11.36
C SER A 110 -10.36 -9.94 11.48
N ASN A 111 -11.13 -10.55 10.58
CA ASN A 111 -11.12 -12.01 10.42
C ASN A 111 -9.80 -12.53 9.83
N ILE A 112 -8.96 -11.64 9.29
CA ILE A 112 -7.60 -11.89 8.79
C ILE A 112 -6.62 -10.87 9.41
N PRO A 113 -6.36 -10.93 10.73
CA PRO A 113 -5.65 -9.84 11.41
C PRO A 113 -4.16 -9.83 11.08
N LEU A 114 -3.56 -8.64 11.04
CA LEU A 114 -2.11 -8.46 10.83
C LEU A 114 -1.27 -9.04 11.98
N LYS A 115 -1.83 -9.03 13.19
CA LYS A 115 -1.21 -9.61 14.39
C LYS A 115 -2.20 -10.55 15.09
N PRO A 116 -1.74 -11.59 15.80
CA PRO A 116 -2.62 -12.53 16.49
C PRO A 116 -3.64 -11.90 17.44
N GLU A 117 -3.31 -10.75 18.04
CA GLU A 117 -4.13 -10.03 19.02
C GLU A 117 -5.32 -9.28 18.40
N GLY A 118 -5.36 -9.11 17.07
CA GLY A 118 -6.41 -8.39 16.34
C GLY A 118 -7.64 -9.23 15.96
N LYS A 119 -7.90 -10.34 16.64
CA LYS A 119 -9.09 -11.17 16.41
C LYS A 119 -10.34 -10.62 17.08
#